data_AF-A0A7M2X3Q5-F1
#
_entry.id   AF-A0A7M2X3Q5-F1
#
_cell.length_a   1.000
_cell.length_b   1.000
_cell.length_c   1.000
_cell.angle_alpha   90.00
_cell.angle_beta   90.00
_cell.angle_gamma   90.00
#
_symmetry.space_group_name_H-M   'P 1'
#
loop_
_entity.id
_entity.type
_entity.pdbx_description
1 polymer ?
#
loop_
_entity_poly.entity_id
_entity_poly.type
_entity_poly.pdbx_seq_one_letter_code
_entity_poly.pdbx_strand_id
1 'polypeptide(L)'
;MNFDYAEHRRDRRLRKRLLQALHAVRVRPEGGWVTGRFAFDLVDGAQPGGERFESDIHALGLLRDLVNSHYAQERDDRPTREPFTLESVSYRVTAAGTAVVLELTDPDPLLEDSRDRPRRSPDWATGV
;
A
#
# COMPACT_ATOMS: atom_id res chain seq x y z
N MET A 1 -9.36 22.93 1.99
CA MET A 1 -9.19 21.47 1.93
C MET A 1 -8.32 21.11 3.12
N ASN A 2 -8.89 20.45 4.14
CA ASN A 2 -8.19 20.24 5.41
C ASN A 2 -7.27 19.02 5.27
N PHE A 3 -5.97 19.19 5.48
CA PHE A 3 -4.94 18.15 5.29
C PHE A 3 -4.80 17.19 6.51
N ASP A 4 -5.60 17.40 7.56
CA ASP A 4 -5.50 16.69 8.85
C ASP A 4 -6.22 15.33 8.91
N TYR A 5 -6.78 14.82 7.81
CA TYR A 5 -7.37 13.48 7.77
C TYR A 5 -6.32 12.36 7.78
N ALA A 6 -5.01 12.66 7.75
CA ALA A 6 -3.96 11.64 7.62
C ALA A 6 -3.63 10.87 8.92
N GLU A 7 -4.13 11.29 10.09
CA GLU A 7 -3.72 10.76 11.40
C GLU A 7 -4.71 9.81 12.09
N HIS A 8 -5.93 9.62 11.57
CA HIS A 8 -6.90 8.73 12.22
C HIS A 8 -6.53 7.24 12.08
N ARG A 9 -6.74 6.46 13.16
CA ARG A 9 -6.42 5.01 13.19
C ARG A 9 -7.09 4.23 12.05
N ARG A 10 -8.31 4.65 11.66
CA ARG A 10 -9.07 4.12 10.52
C ARG A 10 -8.32 4.33 9.20
N ASP A 11 -7.86 5.55 8.97
CA ASP A 11 -7.24 5.94 7.71
C ASP A 11 -5.88 5.25 7.55
N ARG A 12 -5.17 5.01 8.65
CA ARG A 12 -3.98 4.16 8.68
C ARG A 12 -4.27 2.73 8.21
N ARG A 13 -5.38 2.13 8.65
CA ARG A 13 -5.77 0.76 8.25
C ARG A 13 -6.21 0.71 6.78
N LEU A 14 -7.03 1.67 6.34
CA LEU A 14 -7.43 1.80 4.94
C LEU A 14 -6.22 1.99 4.02
N ARG A 15 -5.24 2.83 4.42
CA ARG A 15 -3.98 3.03 3.70
C ARG A 15 -3.17 1.75 3.59
N LYS A 16 -3.05 0.97 4.67
CA LYS A 16 -2.38 -0.36 4.65
C LYS A 16 -3.08 -1.30 3.66
N ARG A 17 -4.41 -1.35 3.68
CA ARG A 17 -5.20 -2.21 2.78
C ARG A 17 -5.06 -1.79 1.31
N LEU A 18 -5.07 -0.49 1.03
CA LEU A 18 -4.79 0.03 -0.32
C LEU A 18 -3.40 -0.40 -0.79
N LEU A 19 -2.37 -0.26 0.05
CA LEU A 19 -1.02 -0.67 -0.30
C LEU A 19 -0.93 -2.19 -0.58
N GLN A 20 -1.60 -3.02 0.23
CA GLN A 20 -1.70 -4.47 0.01
C GLN A 20 -2.44 -4.81 -1.29
N ALA A 21 -3.53 -4.10 -1.61
CA ALA A 21 -4.26 -4.26 -2.86
C ALA A 21 -3.36 -3.96 -4.07
N LEU A 22 -2.66 -2.82 -4.06
CA LEU A 22 -1.70 -2.43 -5.10
C LEU A 22 -0.55 -3.43 -5.24
N HIS A 23 -0.10 -4.02 -4.13
CA HIS A 23 0.91 -5.07 -4.14
C HIS A 23 0.42 -6.35 -4.82
N ALA A 24 -0.79 -6.81 -4.50
CA ALA A 24 -1.35 -8.04 -5.06
C ALA A 24 -1.55 -7.95 -6.58
N VAL A 25 -2.00 -6.78 -7.06
CA VAL A 25 -2.34 -6.58 -8.48
C VAL A 25 -1.13 -6.32 -9.38
N ARG A 26 0.05 -6.06 -8.80
CA ARG A 26 1.27 -5.77 -9.57
C ARG A 26 1.69 -6.90 -10.52
N VAL A 27 1.21 -8.11 -10.28
CA VAL A 27 1.55 -9.34 -11.04
C VAL A 27 0.77 -9.40 -12.37
N ARG A 28 -0.13 -8.44 -12.65
CA ARG A 28 -0.93 -8.42 -13.88
C ARG A 28 -0.12 -8.01 -15.14
N PRO A 29 -0.51 -8.52 -16.32
CA PRO A 29 0.26 -8.39 -17.57
C PRO A 29 0.41 -6.95 -18.10
N GLU A 30 -0.41 -5.99 -17.67
CA GLU A 30 -0.36 -4.57 -18.09
C GLU A 30 0.62 -3.70 -17.28
N GLY A 31 1.77 -4.26 -16.89
CA GLY A 31 2.86 -3.50 -16.24
C GLY A 31 2.57 -3.05 -14.80
N GLY A 32 1.59 -3.68 -14.13
CA GLY A 32 1.29 -3.48 -12.72
C GLY A 32 0.54 -2.20 -12.36
N TRP A 33 0.03 -1.46 -13.35
CA TRP A 33 -0.85 -0.31 -13.14
C TRP A 33 -2.30 -0.76 -12.94
N VAL A 34 -3.00 -0.15 -12.00
CA VAL A 34 -4.44 -0.36 -11.78
C VAL A 34 -5.15 0.97 -11.56
N THR A 35 -6.39 1.09 -12.05
CA THR A 35 -7.19 2.30 -11.81
C THR A 35 -7.47 2.47 -10.32
N GLY A 36 -7.59 3.73 -9.87
CA GLY A 36 -8.01 4.06 -8.51
C GLY A 36 -9.35 3.40 -8.16
N ARG A 37 -10.28 3.30 -9.13
CA ARG A 37 -11.58 2.65 -8.95
C ARG A 37 -11.44 1.17 -8.65
N PHE A 38 -10.59 0.47 -9.39
CA PHE A 38 -10.31 -0.93 -9.11
C PHE A 38 -9.72 -1.13 -7.70
N ALA A 39 -8.79 -0.27 -7.28
CA ALA A 39 -8.21 -0.33 -5.93
C ALA A 39 -9.26 -0.04 -4.84
N PHE A 40 -10.16 0.92 -5.08
CA PHE A 40 -11.29 1.21 -4.20
C PHE A 40 -12.20 0.00 -4.04
N ASP A 41 -12.68 -0.57 -5.15
CA ASP A 41 -13.62 -1.69 -5.15
C ASP A 41 -13.03 -2.93 -4.46
N LEU A 42 -11.72 -3.16 -4.63
CA LEU A 42 -11.02 -4.28 -4.00
C LEU A 42 -10.93 -4.10 -2.48
N VAL A 43 -10.72 -2.89 -1.97
CA VAL A 43 -10.63 -2.63 -0.53
C VAL A 43 -12.03 -2.56 0.12
N ASP A 44 -12.98 -1.91 -0.53
CA ASP A 44 -14.34 -1.71 0.00
C ASP A 44 -15.20 -2.98 -0.14
N GLY A 45 -15.05 -3.71 -1.25
CA GLY A 45 -15.73 -4.98 -1.50
C GLY A 45 -15.18 -6.17 -0.71
N ALA A 46 -14.00 -6.05 -0.11
CA ALA A 46 -13.31 -7.18 0.50
C ALA A 46 -13.93 -7.73 1.79
N GLN A 47 -14.84 -7.05 2.53
CA GLN A 47 -15.52 -7.68 3.69
C GLN A 47 -16.80 -6.96 4.17
N PRO A 48 -17.84 -7.71 4.61
CA PRO A 48 -18.89 -7.17 5.48
C PRO A 48 -18.33 -6.96 6.90
N GLY A 49 -18.49 -5.74 7.45
CA GLY A 49 -18.05 -5.37 8.81
C GLY A 49 -16.68 -4.70 8.91
N GLY A 50 -15.96 -4.54 7.80
CA GLY A 50 -14.69 -3.80 7.75
C GLY A 50 -14.86 -2.28 7.66
N GLU A 51 -13.80 -1.54 7.97
CA GLU A 51 -13.73 -0.10 7.70
C GLU A 51 -13.86 0.14 6.19
N ARG A 52 -14.81 1.01 5.82
CA ARG A 52 -15.10 1.42 4.45
C ARG A 52 -14.57 2.81 4.15
N PHE A 53 -14.43 3.15 2.88
CA PHE A 53 -14.21 4.54 2.51
C PHE A 53 -15.45 5.39 2.80
N GLU A 54 -15.24 6.68 3.06
CA GLU A 54 -16.35 7.63 3.26
C GLU A 54 -16.88 8.15 1.92
N SER A 55 -16.00 8.25 0.93
CA SER A 55 -16.28 8.71 -0.41
C SER A 55 -15.11 8.38 -1.34
N ASP A 56 -15.31 8.57 -2.63
CA ASP A 56 -14.25 8.48 -3.64
C ASP A 56 -13.11 9.48 -3.36
N ILE A 57 -13.46 10.67 -2.84
CA ILE A 57 -12.48 11.72 -2.47
C ILE A 57 -11.61 11.24 -1.30
N HIS A 58 -12.19 10.55 -0.32
CA HIS A 58 -11.43 9.98 0.79
C HIS A 58 -10.40 8.96 0.27
N ALA A 59 -10.83 8.04 -0.60
CA ALA A 59 -9.91 7.06 -1.18
C ALA A 59 -8.79 7.70 -2.01
N LEU A 60 -9.11 8.72 -2.83
CA LEU A 60 -8.12 9.51 -3.56
C LEU A 60 -7.11 10.17 -2.62
N GLY A 61 -7.56 10.73 -1.50
CA GLY A 61 -6.68 11.31 -0.47
C GLY A 61 -5.67 10.29 0.05
N LEU A 62 -6.14 9.09 0.43
CA LEU A 62 -5.27 8.03 0.94
C LEU A 62 -4.31 7.46 -0.11
N LEU A 63 -4.74 7.35 -1.37
CA LEU A 63 -3.87 6.95 -2.48
C LEU A 63 -2.78 8.00 -2.72
N ARG A 64 -3.12 9.28 -2.65
CA ARG A 64 -2.16 10.38 -2.79
C ARG A 64 -1.17 10.44 -1.63
N ASP A 65 -1.60 10.10 -0.41
CA ASP A 65 -0.69 9.92 0.73
C ASP A 65 0.35 8.81 0.46
N LEU A 66 -0.06 7.68 -0.12
CA LEU A 66 0.86 6.60 -0.50
C LEU A 66 1.87 7.04 -1.57
N VAL A 67 1.43 7.88 -2.51
CA VAL A 67 2.28 8.45 -3.56
C VAL A 67 3.29 9.44 -2.95
N ASN A 68 2.81 10.35 -2.10
CA ASN A 68 3.66 11.31 -1.38
C ASN A 68 4.68 10.62 -0.47
N SER A 69 4.33 9.43 0.06
CA SER A 69 5.24 8.60 0.87
C SER A 69 6.16 7.69 0.03
N HIS A 70 6.14 7.82 -1.31
CA HIS A 70 6.91 7.01 -2.25
C HIS A 70 6.61 5.50 -2.23
N TYR A 71 5.48 5.08 -1.64
CA TYR A 71 5.04 3.68 -1.61
C TYR A 71 4.26 3.30 -2.87
N ALA A 72 3.68 4.27 -3.57
CA ALA A 72 3.03 4.10 -4.85
C ALA A 72 3.49 5.17 -5.86
N GLN A 73 3.26 4.90 -7.13
CA GLN A 73 3.33 5.87 -8.22
C GLN A 73 1.92 6.11 -8.76
N GLU A 74 1.67 7.34 -9.20
CA GLU A 74 0.42 7.76 -9.86
C GLU A 74 0.71 8.06 -11.33
N ARG A 75 -0.22 7.64 -12.20
CA ARG A 75 -0.26 7.99 -13.61
C ARG A 75 -1.62 8.58 -13.90
N ASP A 76 -1.61 9.76 -14.50
CA ASP A 76 -2.80 10.43 -14.99
C ASP A 76 -3.16 9.85 -16.37
N ASP A 77 -4.33 9.22 -16.46
CA ASP A 77 -4.82 8.56 -17.67
C ASP A 77 -5.87 9.44 -18.40
N ARG A 78 -6.07 10.69 -17.97
CA ARG A 78 -7.07 11.59 -18.58
C ARG A 78 -6.70 11.99 -20.01
N PRO A 79 -7.65 11.93 -20.96
CA PRO A 79 -7.43 12.41 -22.31
C PRO A 79 -7.45 13.95 -22.43
N THR A 80 -8.20 14.66 -21.57
CA THR A 80 -8.28 16.13 -21.51
C THR A 80 -8.75 16.59 -20.11
N ARG A 81 -8.81 17.92 -19.85
CA ARG A 81 -9.08 18.64 -18.56
C ARG A 81 -10.34 18.23 -17.75
N GLU A 82 -10.55 16.95 -17.52
CA GLU A 82 -11.59 16.41 -16.68
C GLU A 82 -11.17 16.49 -15.21
N PRO A 83 -12.14 16.52 -14.27
CA PRO A 83 -11.86 16.42 -12.85
C PRO A 83 -11.05 15.15 -12.53
N PHE A 84 -10.17 15.22 -11.53
CA PHE A 84 -9.50 14.02 -11.01
C PHE A 84 -10.55 13.12 -10.34
N THR A 85 -10.75 11.92 -10.89
CA THR A 85 -11.62 10.88 -10.31
C THR A 85 -10.85 9.58 -10.19
N LEU A 86 -11.37 8.63 -9.41
CA LEU A 86 -10.75 7.29 -9.27
C LEU A 86 -10.65 6.52 -10.60
N GLU A 87 -11.47 6.87 -11.59
CA GLU A 87 -11.47 6.26 -12.93
C GLU A 87 -10.37 6.84 -13.82
N SER A 88 -9.92 8.06 -13.50
CA SER A 88 -9.05 8.86 -14.36
C SER A 88 -7.56 8.75 -14.00
N VAL A 89 -7.24 8.02 -12.94
CA VAL A 89 -5.87 7.83 -12.44
C VAL A 89 -5.61 6.36 -12.19
N SER A 90 -4.38 5.96 -12.52
CA SER A 90 -3.87 4.64 -12.25
C SER A 90 -2.70 4.69 -11.28
N TYR A 91 -2.58 3.63 -10.48
CA TYR A 91 -1.57 3.48 -9.45
C TYR A 91 -0.77 2.20 -9.64
N ARG A 92 0.49 2.25 -9.24
CA ARG A 92 1.38 1.09 -9.19
C ARG A 92 2.18 1.11 -7.90
N VAL A 93 2.33 -0.03 -7.24
CA VAL A 93 3.19 -0.14 -6.05
C VAL A 93 4.67 0.02 -6.43
N THR A 94 5.45 0.69 -5.60
CA THR A 94 6.91 0.80 -5.78
C THR A 94 7.65 -0.37 -5.13
N ALA A 95 8.97 -0.47 -5.35
CA ALA A 95 9.81 -1.38 -4.59
C ALA A 95 9.78 -1.08 -3.08
N ALA A 96 9.78 0.20 -2.70
CA ALA A 96 9.65 0.62 -1.30
C ALA A 96 8.31 0.21 -0.69
N GLY A 97 7.19 0.47 -1.40
CA GLY A 97 5.87 0.00 -0.97
C GLY A 97 5.78 -1.52 -0.88
N THR A 98 6.48 -2.23 -1.76
CA THR A 98 6.58 -3.69 -1.71
C THR A 98 7.31 -4.16 -0.45
N ALA A 99 8.46 -3.56 -0.11
CA ALA A 99 9.22 -3.90 1.08
C ALA A 99 8.37 -3.72 2.35
N VAL A 100 7.65 -2.59 2.45
CA VAL A 100 6.72 -2.32 3.57
C VAL A 100 5.65 -3.42 3.70
N VAL A 101 5.05 -3.88 2.60
CA VAL A 101 4.06 -4.96 2.67
C VAL A 101 4.67 -6.28 3.15
N LEU A 102 5.90 -6.60 2.72
CA LEU A 102 6.59 -7.83 3.13
C LEU A 102 7.04 -7.79 4.60
N GLU A 103 7.43 -6.64 5.13
CA GLU A 103 7.70 -6.45 6.56
C GLU A 103 6.45 -6.58 7.42
N LEU A 104 5.29 -6.17 6.89
CA LEU A 104 4.00 -6.26 7.57
C LEU A 104 3.35 -7.65 7.49
N THR A 105 3.96 -8.58 6.76
CA THR A 105 3.51 -9.98 6.72
C THR A 105 4.23 -10.71 7.84
N ASP A 106 3.47 -11.32 8.75
CA ASP A 106 4.06 -12.13 9.81
C ASP A 106 4.95 -13.22 9.19
N PRO A 107 6.15 -13.48 9.75
CA PRO A 107 7.02 -14.52 9.24
C PRO A 107 6.28 -15.85 9.23
N ASP A 108 6.43 -16.60 8.14
CA ASP A 108 5.80 -17.92 8.01
C ASP A 108 6.40 -18.84 9.08
N PRO A 109 5.61 -19.39 10.02
CA PRO A 109 6.12 -20.24 11.09
C PRO A 109 6.75 -21.55 10.57
N LEU A 110 6.51 -21.91 9.31
CA LEU A 110 7.06 -23.12 8.67
C LEU A 110 8.36 -22.85 7.90
N LEU A 111 8.75 -21.59 7.73
CA LEU A 111 10.00 -21.21 7.08
C LEU A 111 10.89 -20.51 8.11
N GLU A 112 12.10 -21.02 8.34
CA GLU A 112 13.09 -20.31 9.14
C GLU A 112 13.39 -18.95 8.51
N ASP A 113 12.82 -17.88 9.07
CA ASP A 113 13.12 -16.53 8.62
C ASP A 113 14.55 -16.16 9.03
N SER A 114 15.41 -15.97 8.04
CA SER A 114 16.80 -15.61 8.25
C SER A 114 16.99 -14.20 8.84
N ARG A 115 15.94 -13.37 8.88
CA ARG A 115 15.92 -12.05 9.52
C ARG A 115 15.83 -12.11 11.04
N ASP A 116 15.26 -13.18 11.59
CA ASP A 116 15.17 -13.42 13.05
C ASP A 116 16.38 -14.17 13.61
N ARG A 117 17.39 -14.45 12.78
CA ARG A 117 18.64 -15.00 13.30
C ARG A 117 19.26 -13.95 14.21
N PRO A 118 19.43 -14.23 15.52
CA PRO A 118 20.25 -13.35 16.34
C PRO A 118 21.59 -13.23 15.62
N ARG A 119 22.04 -12.00 15.37
CA ARG A 119 23.41 -11.75 14.94
C ARG A 119 24.27 -12.44 15.98
N ARG A 120 24.74 -13.65 15.68
CA ARG A 120 25.78 -14.30 16.48
C ARG A 120 26.94 -13.34 16.38
N SER A 121 27.16 -12.59 17.45
CA SER A 121 28.39 -11.86 17.67
C SER A 121 29.49 -12.89 17.44
N PRO A 122 30.40 -12.67 16.47
CA PRO A 122 31.45 -13.64 16.23
C PRO A 122 32.25 -13.85 17.51
N ASP A 123 32.47 -15.12 17.87
CA ASP A 123 33.01 -15.61 19.15
C ASP A 123 34.40 -15.06 19.53
N TRP A 124 35.02 -14.18 18.72
CA TRP A 124 36.28 -13.54 19.07
C TRP A 124 36.13 -12.39 20.09
N ALA A 125 34.91 -11.92 20.36
CA ALA A 125 34.66 -10.80 21.30
C ALA A 125 34.69 -11.19 22.79
N THR A 126 34.95 -12.48 23.12
CA THR A 126 35.19 -12.93 24.51
C THR A 126 36.47 -13.76 24.58
N GLY A 127 37.58 -13.17 24.14
CA GLY A 127 38.92 -13.63 24.47
C GLY A 127 39.51 -12.77 25.60
N VAL A 128 39.54 -13.34 26.81
CA VAL A 128 40.51 -13.17 27.91
C VAL A 128 41.22 -11.83 28.06
#